data_AF-A0A1B0CZ99-F1
#
_entry.id   AF-A0A1B0CZ99-F1
#
_cell.length_a   1.000
_cell.length_b   1.000
_cell.length_c   1.000
_cell.angle_alpha   90.00
_cell.angle_beta   90.00
_cell.angle_gamma   90.00
#
_symmetry.space_group_name_H-M   'P 1'
#
loop_
_entity.id
_entity.type
_entity.pdbx_description
1 polymer ?
#
loop_
_entity_poly.entity_id
_entity_poly.type
_entity_poly.pdbx_seq_one_letter_code
_entity_poly.pdbx_strand_id
1 'polypeptide(L)'
;MKVAVIGAGSGGLCAAKNSLEAGLQVTVFEQTDQIGGTWVFREEVGKDEFGLDIHSSMYRGLKTNLPKEIMGFPDFRITGGEQSFISAERVLQFHHEYADHFNLR
;
A
#
# COMPACT_ATOMS: atom_id res chain seq x y z
N MET A 1 -14.37 20.75 0.28
CA MET A 1 -14.69 19.83 -0.84
C MET A 1 -14.48 18.40 -0.34
N LYS A 2 -15.32 17.45 -0.76
CA LYS A 2 -15.20 16.03 -0.39
C LYS A 2 -14.53 15.25 -1.51
N VAL A 3 -13.63 14.34 -1.16
CA VAL A 3 -12.86 13.51 -2.09
C VAL A 3 -13.04 12.04 -1.71
N ALA A 4 -13.36 11.21 -2.70
CA ALA A 4 -13.34 9.77 -2.57
C ALA A 4 -12.07 9.23 -3.25
N VAL A 5 -11.29 8.45 -2.51
CA VAL A 5 -10.14 7.70 -3.03
C VAL A 5 -10.55 6.24 -3.10
N ILE A 6 -10.38 5.61 -4.27
CA ILE A 6 -10.73 4.19 -4.49
C ILE A 6 -9.43 3.39 -4.57
N GLY A 7 -9.28 2.46 -3.63
CA GLY A 7 -8.09 1.65 -3.38
C GLY A 7 -7.17 2.27 -2.33
N ALA A 8 -6.62 1.44 -1.44
CA ALA A 8 -5.65 1.78 -0.40
C ALA A 8 -4.28 1.11 -0.62
N GLY A 9 -3.89 0.90 -1.88
CA GLY A 9 -2.51 0.61 -2.29
C GLY A 9 -1.62 1.86 -2.29
N SER A 10 -0.40 1.77 -2.84
CA SER A 10 0.59 2.87 -2.83
C SER A 10 0.03 4.20 -3.34
N GLY A 11 -0.69 4.16 -4.47
CA GLY A 11 -1.30 5.36 -5.06
C GLY A 11 -2.44 5.93 -4.21
N GLY A 12 -3.25 5.07 -3.60
CA GLY A 12 -4.36 5.45 -2.72
C GLY A 12 -3.90 6.13 -1.45
N LEU A 13 -2.89 5.56 -0.77
CA LEU A 13 -2.30 6.16 0.43
C LEU A 13 -1.67 7.53 0.12
N CYS A 14 -0.93 7.63 -0.98
CA CYS A 14 -0.35 8.89 -1.43
C CYS A 14 -1.44 9.94 -1.73
N ALA A 15 -2.50 9.56 -2.46
CA ALA A 15 -3.61 10.45 -2.77
C ALA A 15 -4.35 10.91 -1.52
N ALA A 16 -4.60 10.00 -0.56
CA ALA A 16 -5.25 10.32 0.70
C ALA A 16 -4.44 11.32 1.52
N LYS A 17 -3.14 11.04 1.73
CA LYS A 17 -2.22 11.92 2.46
C LYS A 17 -2.17 13.32 1.88
N ASN A 18 -1.91 13.44 0.57
CA ASN A 18 -1.80 14.76 -0.09
C ASN A 18 -3.13 15.51 -0.10
N SER A 19 -4.26 14.81 -0.23
CA SER A 19 -5.58 15.43 -0.17
C SER A 19 -5.91 15.97 1.22
N LEU A 20 -5.52 15.25 2.29
CA LEU A 20 -5.66 15.72 3.67
C LEU A 20 -4.79 16.95 3.94
N GLU A 21 -3.53 16.95 3.48
CA GLU A 21 -2.63 18.11 3.60
C GLU A 21 -3.15 19.35 2.86
N ALA A 22 -3.88 19.15 1.76
CA ALA A 22 -4.57 20.23 1.04
C ALA A 22 -5.86 20.72 1.75
N GLY A 23 -6.20 20.18 2.93
CA GLY A 23 -7.37 20.57 3.72
C GLY A 23 -8.70 20.02 3.19
N LEU A 24 -8.65 18.93 2.40
CA LEU A 24 -9.85 18.29 1.85
C LEU A 24 -10.43 17.26 2.82
N GLN A 25 -11.74 17.00 2.71
CA GLN A 25 -12.39 15.91 3.46
C GLN A 25 -12.30 14.64 2.64
N VAL A 26 -11.51 13.66 3.10
CA VAL A 26 -11.18 12.46 2.34
C VAL A 26 -11.89 11.23 2.90
N THR A 27 -12.40 10.38 2.02
CA THR A 27 -12.85 9.04 2.36
C THR A 27 -12.17 8.04 1.43
N VAL A 28 -11.54 7.02 1.99
CA VAL A 28 -10.87 5.96 1.23
C VAL A 28 -11.74 4.71 1.24
N PHE A 29 -11.93 4.10 0.08
CA PHE A 29 -12.63 2.82 -0.06
C PHE A 29 -11.65 1.77 -0.55
N GLU A 30 -11.44 0.71 0.23
CA GLU A 30 -10.60 -0.43 -0.13
C GLU A 30 -11.50 -1.68 -0.22
N GLN A 31 -11.29 -2.48 -1.26
CA GLN A 31 -12.07 -3.70 -1.47
C GLN A 31 -11.69 -4.78 -0.46
N THR A 32 -10.40 -4.85 -0.12
CA THR A 32 -9.84 -5.86 0.75
C THR A 32 -9.91 -5.45 2.23
N ASP A 33 -9.54 -6.37 3.12
CA ASP A 33 -9.52 -6.19 4.58
C ASP A 33 -8.30 -5.40 5.10
N GLN A 34 -7.35 -5.04 4.24
CA GLN A 34 -6.13 -4.34 4.64
C GLN A 34 -5.56 -3.46 3.54
N ILE A 35 -4.80 -2.45 3.94
CA ILE A 35 -4.07 -1.55 3.03
C ILE A 35 -2.85 -2.25 2.41
N GLY A 36 -2.32 -1.67 1.32
CA GLY A 36 -1.10 -2.15 0.65
C GLY A 36 -1.31 -2.66 -0.77
N GLY A 37 -2.56 -2.89 -1.19
CA GLY A 37 -2.90 -3.25 -2.57
C GLY A 37 -2.17 -4.51 -3.04
N THR A 38 -1.46 -4.43 -4.16
CA THR A 38 -0.67 -5.57 -4.69
C THR A 38 0.34 -6.14 -3.71
N TRP A 39 0.79 -5.38 -2.70
CA TRP A 39 1.76 -5.89 -1.70
C TRP A 39 1.16 -6.85 -0.68
N VAL A 40 -0.17 -7.00 -0.67
CA VAL A 40 -0.89 -7.97 0.14
C VAL A 40 -0.80 -9.34 -0.53
N PHE A 41 -0.05 -10.27 0.04
CA PHE A 41 -0.06 -11.66 -0.43
C PHE A 41 -1.32 -12.39 0.01
N ARG A 42 -1.91 -13.18 -0.91
CA ARG A 42 -3.02 -14.11 -0.66
C ARG A 42 -2.68 -15.46 -1.29
N GLU A 43 -3.11 -16.54 -0.63
CA GLU A 43 -3.02 -17.90 -1.17
C GLU A 43 -4.12 -18.16 -2.20
N GLU A 44 -5.28 -17.53 -1.99
CA GLU A 44 -6.46 -17.62 -2.82
C GLU A 44 -6.22 -16.98 -4.20
N VAL A 45 -6.79 -17.58 -5.22
CA VAL A 45 -6.75 -17.09 -6.61
C VAL A 45 -8.15 -17.07 -7.20
N GLY A 46 -8.36 -16.23 -8.21
CA GLY A 46 -9.68 -16.05 -8.81
C GLY A 46 -10.55 -15.14 -7.94
N LYS A 47 -11.35 -15.72 -7.05
CA LYS A 47 -12.33 -14.98 -6.24
C LYS A 47 -12.14 -15.19 -4.73
N ASP A 48 -12.47 -14.18 -3.95
CA ASP A 48 -12.53 -14.24 -2.48
C ASP A 48 -13.83 -14.88 -1.97
N GLU A 49 -13.98 -14.94 -0.64
CA GLU A 49 -15.16 -15.48 0.04
C GLU A 49 -16.47 -14.72 -0.27
N PHE A 50 -16.36 -13.48 -0.75
CA PHE A 50 -17.50 -12.64 -1.16
C PHE A 50 -17.77 -12.71 -2.67
N GLY A 51 -17.00 -13.50 -3.41
CA GLY A 51 -17.14 -13.67 -4.87
C GLY A 51 -16.55 -12.51 -5.68
N LEU A 52 -15.76 -11.63 -5.05
CA LEU A 52 -15.02 -10.56 -5.71
C LEU A 52 -13.67 -11.07 -6.20
N ASP A 53 -13.14 -10.48 -7.27
CA ASP A 53 -11.86 -10.92 -7.81
C ASP A 53 -10.70 -10.59 -6.86
N ILE A 54 -9.79 -11.55 -6.68
CA ILE A 54 -8.56 -11.36 -5.90
C ILE A 54 -7.68 -10.33 -6.63
N HIS A 55 -7.53 -9.16 -6.00
CA HIS A 55 -6.80 -8.04 -6.60
C HIS A 55 -5.29 -8.29 -6.71
N SER A 56 -4.70 -8.93 -5.69
CA SER A 56 -3.26 -9.10 -5.63
C SER A 56 -2.77 -10.17 -6.59
N SER A 57 -1.70 -9.87 -7.32
CA SER A 57 -0.93 -10.84 -8.12
C SER A 57 0.41 -11.20 -7.47
N MET A 58 0.55 -10.91 -6.17
CA MET A 58 1.75 -11.24 -5.41
C MET A 58 1.94 -12.76 -5.31
N TYR A 59 3.19 -13.20 -5.23
CA TYR A 59 3.52 -14.62 -5.04
C TYR A 59 4.55 -14.82 -3.94
N ARG A 60 4.55 -16.02 -3.38
CA ARG A 60 5.42 -16.41 -2.27
C ARG A 60 6.90 -16.20 -2.64
N GLY A 61 7.64 -15.52 -1.76
CA GLY A 61 9.08 -15.29 -1.92
C GLY A 61 9.44 -14.16 -2.89
N LEU A 62 8.48 -13.35 -3.35
CA LEU A 62 8.77 -12.18 -4.17
C LEU A 62 9.72 -11.23 -3.44
N LYS A 63 10.76 -10.78 -4.16
CA LYS A 63 11.58 -9.63 -3.81
C LYS A 63 11.34 -8.49 -4.78
N THR A 64 11.60 -7.28 -4.33
CA THR A 64 11.50 -6.10 -5.17
C THR A 64 12.40 -6.25 -6.41
N ASN A 65 11.94 -5.75 -7.54
CA ASN A 65 12.71 -5.66 -8.78
C ASN A 65 13.42 -4.30 -8.92
N LEU A 66 13.16 -3.36 -8.00
CA LEU A 66 13.84 -2.09 -7.86
C LEU A 66 14.53 -2.01 -6.47
N PRO A 67 15.60 -1.21 -6.35
CA PRO A 67 16.22 -0.94 -5.06
C PRO A 67 15.27 -0.14 -4.15
N LYS A 68 15.17 -0.50 -2.88
CA LYS A 68 14.26 0.14 -1.89
C LYS A 68 14.45 1.66 -1.81
N GLU A 69 15.67 2.12 -2.08
CA GLU A 69 16.07 3.53 -2.03
C GLU A 69 15.28 4.41 -3.01
N ILE A 70 14.72 3.82 -4.09
CA ILE A 70 13.88 4.54 -5.07
C ILE A 70 12.39 4.15 -5.02
N MET A 71 12.01 3.25 -4.11
CA MET A 71 10.63 2.76 -4.01
C MET A 71 9.81 3.49 -2.94
N GLY A 72 10.46 4.13 -1.97
CA GLY A 72 9.79 4.93 -0.95
C GLY A 72 9.26 6.25 -1.48
N PHE A 73 8.46 6.93 -0.65
CA PHE A 73 8.00 8.28 -0.97
C PHE A 73 9.10 9.31 -0.64
N PRO A 74 9.19 10.43 -1.36
CA PRO A 74 10.22 11.45 -1.11
C PRO A 74 10.23 12.00 0.32
N ASP A 75 9.04 12.10 0.93
CA ASP A 75 8.78 12.58 2.30
C ASP A 75 8.72 11.45 3.34
N PHE A 76 8.77 10.19 2.91
CA PHE A 76 8.77 9.03 3.80
C PHE A 76 9.46 7.84 3.12
N ARG A 77 10.74 7.64 3.46
CA ARG A 77 11.62 6.66 2.80
C ARG A 77 11.50 5.28 3.44
N ILE A 78 11.72 4.24 2.64
CA ILE A 78 11.92 2.88 3.15
C ILE A 78 13.30 2.83 3.82
N THR A 79 13.32 2.69 5.15
CA THR A 79 14.56 2.65 5.94
C THR A 79 14.82 1.27 6.54
N GLY A 80 16.07 1.06 6.96
CA GLY A 80 16.54 -0.18 7.59
C GLY A 80 17.08 -1.22 6.62
N GLY A 81 17.93 -2.11 7.14
CA GLY A 81 18.54 -3.22 6.40
C GLY A 81 19.63 -2.80 5.41
N GLU A 82 20.63 -3.67 5.24
CA GLU A 82 21.75 -3.45 4.33
C GLU A 82 21.40 -3.79 2.87
N GLN A 83 20.37 -4.61 2.64
CA GLN A 83 19.98 -5.07 1.30
C GLN A 83 19.11 -4.05 0.58
N SER A 84 19.41 -3.73 -0.68
CA SER A 84 18.58 -2.85 -1.51
C SER A 84 17.35 -3.56 -2.07
N PHE A 85 17.44 -4.85 -2.40
CA PHE A 85 16.30 -5.64 -2.91
C PHE A 85 15.66 -6.41 -1.76
N ILE A 86 14.53 -5.90 -1.28
CA ILE A 86 13.85 -6.36 -0.07
C ILE A 86 12.67 -7.28 -0.40
N SER A 87 12.12 -7.96 0.61
CA SER A 87 10.96 -8.82 0.42
C SER A 87 9.67 -8.02 0.26
N ALA A 88 8.66 -8.64 -0.36
CA ALA A 88 7.33 -8.04 -0.48
C ALA A 88 6.72 -7.68 0.89
N GLU A 89 6.95 -8.49 1.92
CA GLU A 89 6.45 -8.26 3.28
C GLU A 89 7.03 -6.97 3.88
N ARG A 90 8.31 -6.67 3.63
CA ARG A 90 8.91 -5.41 4.09
C ARG A 90 8.29 -4.20 3.39
N VAL A 91 7.95 -4.33 2.10
CA VAL A 91 7.25 -3.27 1.37
C VAL A 91 5.83 -3.08 1.89
N LEU A 92 5.10 -4.17 2.18
CA LEU A 92 3.79 -4.09 2.82
C LEU A 92 3.89 -3.39 4.18
N GLN A 93 4.87 -3.76 5.01
CA GLN A 93 5.13 -3.10 6.29
C GLN A 93 5.38 -1.59 6.12
N PHE A 94 6.11 -1.18 5.08
CA PHE A 94 6.31 0.24 4.77
C PHE A 94 5.00 0.98 4.52
N HIS A 95 4.02 0.36 3.85
CA HIS A 95 2.70 0.98 3.63
C HIS A 95 1.94 1.19 4.94
N HIS A 96 2.03 0.23 5.88
CA HIS A 96 1.48 0.39 7.23
C HIS A 96 2.19 1.49 8.01
N GLU A 97 3.53 1.53 7.99
CA GLU A 97 4.33 2.58 8.63
C GLU A 97 3.96 3.97 8.08
N TYR A 98 3.78 4.10 6.76
CA TYR A 98 3.35 5.34 6.12
C TYR A 98 1.96 5.76 6.56
N ALA A 99 0.98 4.83 6.53
CA ALA A 99 -0.39 5.12 6.93
C ALA A 99 -0.48 5.54 8.41
N ASP A 100 0.29 4.90 9.29
CA ASP A 100 0.34 5.23 10.71
C ASP A 100 1.00 6.59 10.95
N HIS A 101 2.11 6.87 10.26
CA HIS A 101 2.82 8.16 10.38
C HIS A 101 1.95 9.36 9.99
N PHE A 102 1.15 9.22 8.94
CA PHE A 102 0.27 10.28 8.43
C PHE A 102 -1.18 10.20 8.93
N ASN A 103 -1.49 9.32 9.89
CA ASN A 103 -2.83 9.11 10.45
C ASN A 103 -3.91 8.85 9.39
N LEU A 104 -3.69 7.88 8.51
CA LEU A 104 -4.57 7.55 7.39
C LEU A 104 -5.55 6.39 7.69
N ARG A 105 -5.67 5.97 8.97
CA ARG A 105 -6.57 4.89 9.41
C ARG A 105 -7.85 5.41 10.02
#